data_AF-A0A846CQC0-F1
#
_entry.id   AF-A0A846CQC0-F1
#
_cell.length_a   1.000
_cell.length_b   1.000
_cell.length_c   1.000
_cell.angle_alpha   90.00
_cell.angle_beta   90.00
_cell.angle_gamma   90.00
#
_symmetry.space_group_name_H-M   'P 1'
#
loop_
_entity.id
_entity.type
_entity.pdbx_description
1 polymer ?
#
loop_
_entity_poly.entity_id
_entity_poly.type
_entity_poly.pdbx_seq_one_letter_code
_entity_poly.pdbx_strand_id
1 'polypeptide(L)'
;AFDSIQPNRQQLIKDLEPLISWAQDRAKDRESGQLNIFDLFGNTNSEPDQNNNAWESAPSAPAVSDFSRQEKLNWEKELLGFYVSDHPLKSARPVAQVLSPVSLAELAEQKKGTTLSAIVMLTEVKPHLTKKNNERMAFVQMEDLTGQAEGVVFPKTYEKISSLLQADSRLIIWAKVDERDEKIQLIIEDAELIESLRTVVVELTPQEVTTNNLNQLKSILQKHSGKKHQAKFPVLATIAAPQQYQFVRFDSKYWVQDHQVTVNALKASGFDARTAPVIRS
;
A
#
# COMPACT_ATOMS: atom_id res chain seq x y z
N ALA A 1 -6.93 1.11 -20.69
CA ALA A 1 -6.73 0.81 -22.13
C ALA A 1 -6.85 2.08 -22.97
N PHE A 2 -7.87 2.91 -22.73
CA PHE A 2 -8.08 4.19 -23.44
C PHE A 2 -7.48 5.41 -22.72
N ASP A 3 -6.67 5.17 -21.67
CA ASP A 3 -6.00 6.20 -20.87
C ASP A 3 -5.08 7.12 -21.72
N SER A 4 -4.64 6.66 -22.90
CA SER A 4 -3.90 7.46 -23.89
C SER A 4 -4.75 8.42 -24.71
N ILE A 5 -6.08 8.21 -24.78
CA ILE A 5 -7.02 9.09 -25.48
C ILE A 5 -7.47 10.20 -24.54
N GLN A 6 -7.86 9.84 -23.32
CA GLN A 6 -8.26 10.76 -22.28
C GLN A 6 -7.90 10.15 -20.91
N PRO A 7 -7.03 10.80 -20.12
CA PRO A 7 -6.62 10.28 -18.81
C PRO A 7 -7.76 10.19 -17.79
N ASN A 8 -8.80 11.03 -17.93
CA ASN A 8 -9.98 11.01 -17.07
C ASN A 8 -10.92 9.86 -17.47
N ARG A 9 -10.84 8.74 -16.74
CA ARG A 9 -11.66 7.54 -17.03
C ARG A 9 -13.15 7.82 -16.84
N GLN A 10 -13.52 8.71 -15.92
CA GLN A 10 -14.92 9.09 -15.71
C GLN A 10 -15.47 9.88 -16.89
N GLN A 11 -14.66 10.79 -17.44
CA GLN A 11 -14.98 11.52 -18.66
C GLN A 11 -15.18 10.58 -19.84
N LEU A 12 -14.28 9.62 -20.05
CA LEU A 12 -14.42 8.62 -21.12
C LEU A 12 -15.73 7.83 -21.05
N ILE A 13 -16.13 7.42 -19.83
CA ILE A 13 -17.39 6.70 -19.63
C ILE A 13 -18.59 7.60 -19.94
N LYS A 14 -18.54 8.89 -19.56
CA LYS A 14 -19.60 9.86 -19.83
C LYS A 14 -19.69 10.25 -21.30
N ASP A 15 -18.56 10.33 -21.98
CA ASP A 15 -18.49 10.61 -23.42
C ASP A 15 -19.04 9.44 -24.25
N LEU A 16 -19.02 8.21 -23.72
CA LEU A 16 -19.44 7.01 -24.45
C LEU A 16 -20.90 7.11 -24.96
N GLU A 17 -21.81 7.62 -24.15
CA GLU A 17 -23.24 7.70 -24.48
C GLU A 17 -23.52 8.64 -25.68
N PRO A 18 -23.11 9.92 -25.67
CA PRO A 18 -23.27 10.79 -26.83
C PRO A 18 -22.45 10.31 -28.03
N LEU A 19 -21.25 9.72 -27.82
CA LEU A 19 -20.40 9.21 -28.90
C LEU A 19 -21.02 8.00 -29.62
N ILE A 20 -21.66 7.08 -28.91
CA ILE A 20 -22.31 5.91 -29.52
C ILE A 20 -23.47 6.37 -30.42
N SER A 21 -24.33 7.26 -29.92
CA SER A 21 -25.46 7.77 -30.73
C SER A 21 -24.95 8.46 -31.99
N TRP A 22 -23.97 9.35 -31.83
CA TRP A 22 -23.36 10.08 -32.94
C TRP A 22 -22.69 9.16 -33.97
N ALA A 23 -21.97 8.13 -33.52
CA ALA A 23 -21.32 7.17 -34.40
C ALA A 23 -22.34 6.31 -35.17
N GLN A 24 -23.46 5.93 -34.53
CA GLN A 24 -24.54 5.17 -35.16
C GLN A 24 -25.25 5.97 -36.25
N ASP A 25 -25.53 7.25 -36.01
CA ASP A 25 -26.17 8.11 -36.99
C ASP A 25 -25.29 8.27 -38.24
N ARG A 26 -23.98 8.48 -38.06
CA ARG A 26 -23.02 8.53 -39.18
C ARG A 26 -22.87 7.21 -39.91
N ALA A 27 -22.89 6.09 -39.21
CA ALA A 27 -22.85 4.78 -39.85
C ALA A 27 -24.08 4.58 -40.76
N LYS A 28 -25.28 4.96 -40.29
CA LYS A 28 -26.52 4.91 -41.08
C LYS A 28 -26.47 5.86 -42.28
N ASP A 29 -26.00 7.09 -42.10
CA ASP A 29 -25.89 8.06 -43.21
C ASP A 29 -24.99 7.49 -44.32
N ARG A 30 -23.86 6.89 -43.94
CA ARG A 30 -22.93 6.24 -44.86
C ARG A 30 -23.53 5.02 -45.57
N GLU A 31 -24.28 4.17 -44.85
CA GLU A 31 -24.97 3.01 -45.44
C GLU A 31 -26.10 3.43 -46.39
N SER A 32 -26.82 4.50 -46.07
CA SER A 32 -27.89 5.05 -46.90
C SER A 32 -27.40 5.70 -48.20
N GLY A 33 -26.08 5.83 -48.37
CA GLY A 33 -25.47 6.51 -49.51
C GLY A 33 -25.67 8.02 -49.49
N GLN A 34 -26.16 8.58 -48.38
CA GLN A 34 -26.16 10.03 -48.16
C GLN A 34 -24.73 10.45 -47.84
N LEU A 35 -23.97 10.76 -48.90
CA LEU A 35 -22.83 11.64 -48.75
C LEU A 35 -23.36 12.97 -48.23
N ASN A 36 -22.89 13.39 -47.05
CA ASN A 36 -23.23 14.68 -46.48
C ASN A 36 -23.00 15.73 -47.56
N ILE A 37 -24.05 16.48 -47.94
CA ILE A 37 -23.97 17.48 -49.01
C ILE A 37 -22.84 18.49 -48.73
N PHE A 38 -22.46 18.69 -47.47
CA PHE A 38 -21.31 19.48 -47.07
C PHE A 38 -19.93 18.91 -47.46
N ASP A 39 -19.74 17.58 -47.52
CA ASP A 39 -18.49 16.96 -48.00
C ASP A 39 -18.36 17.03 -49.53
N LEU A 40 -19.48 16.97 -50.25
CA LEU A 40 -19.50 17.07 -51.72
C LEU A 40 -19.37 18.51 -52.21
N PHE A 41 -19.84 19.50 -51.45
CA PHE A 41 -19.83 20.92 -51.84
C PHE A 41 -18.78 21.78 -51.10
N GLY A 42 -18.18 21.28 -50.03
CA GLY A 42 -17.22 22.00 -49.18
C GLY A 42 -15.84 22.28 -49.80
N ASN A 43 -15.57 21.83 -51.03
CA ASN A 43 -14.26 22.00 -51.67
C ASN A 43 -14.29 22.87 -52.95
N THR A 44 -15.32 23.72 -53.13
CA THR A 44 -15.48 24.51 -54.37
C THR A 44 -15.66 26.01 -54.15
N ASN A 45 -14.69 26.64 -53.49
CA ASN A 45 -14.37 28.09 -53.51
C ASN A 45 -14.54 28.81 -52.17
N SER A 46 -13.52 28.70 -51.33
CA SER A 46 -13.01 29.83 -50.54
C SER A 46 -11.70 29.40 -49.86
N GLU A 47 -10.76 30.34 -49.79
CA GLU A 47 -9.44 30.29 -49.12
C GLU A 47 -9.35 29.33 -47.91
N PRO A 48 -8.18 28.71 -47.66
CA PRO A 48 -7.99 27.79 -46.55
C PRO A 48 -8.02 28.54 -45.22
N ASP A 49 -9.21 28.71 -44.66
CA ASP A 49 -9.37 29.12 -43.27
C ASP A 49 -8.95 27.93 -42.40
N GLN A 50 -7.74 27.99 -41.84
CA GLN A 50 -7.11 26.89 -41.08
C GLN A 50 -7.84 26.49 -39.80
N ASN A 51 -9.01 27.08 -39.50
CA ASN A 51 -9.77 26.85 -38.27
C ASN A 51 -11.10 26.11 -38.44
N ASN A 52 -11.52 25.77 -39.66
CA ASN A 52 -12.75 24.99 -39.88
C ASN A 52 -12.44 23.62 -40.47
N ASN A 53 -11.77 22.79 -39.66
CA ASN A 53 -11.84 21.34 -39.87
C ASN A 53 -13.27 20.88 -39.55
N ALA A 54 -14.13 20.88 -40.57
CA ALA A 54 -15.46 20.28 -40.57
C ALA A 54 -15.43 18.74 -40.46
N TRP A 55 -14.34 18.17 -39.93
CA TRP A 55 -14.33 16.89 -39.24
C TRP A 55 -14.93 17.10 -37.85
N GLU A 56 -16.23 17.36 -37.85
CA GLU A 56 -17.20 17.32 -36.76
C GLU A 56 -16.60 16.85 -35.42
N SER A 57 -16.37 17.81 -34.51
CA SER A 57 -15.91 17.53 -33.16
C SER A 57 -16.90 16.57 -32.51
N ALA A 58 -16.50 15.30 -32.37
CA ALA A 58 -17.32 14.28 -31.75
C ALA A 58 -17.87 14.82 -30.41
N PRO A 59 -19.16 14.62 -30.11
CA PRO A 59 -19.76 15.21 -28.93
C PRO A 59 -19.07 14.70 -27.67
N SER A 60 -18.78 15.61 -26.74
CA SER A 60 -18.25 15.28 -25.43
C SER A 60 -19.26 15.70 -24.36
N ALA A 61 -19.40 14.88 -23.33
CA ALA A 61 -20.22 15.18 -22.18
C ALA A 61 -19.62 16.34 -21.36
N PRO A 62 -20.42 17.00 -20.49
CA PRO A 62 -19.90 18.00 -19.58
C PRO A 62 -18.70 17.49 -18.77
N ALA A 63 -17.72 18.36 -18.53
CA ALA A 63 -16.52 18.00 -17.78
C ALA A 63 -16.87 17.49 -16.38
N VAL A 64 -16.37 16.31 -16.04
CA VAL A 64 -16.54 15.69 -14.72
C VAL A 64 -15.22 15.49 -14.01
N SER A 65 -15.24 15.51 -12.67
CA SER A 65 -14.10 15.05 -11.89
C SER A 65 -13.80 13.59 -12.24
N ASP A 66 -12.53 13.24 -12.22
CA ASP A 66 -12.11 11.85 -12.42
C ASP A 66 -12.41 11.00 -11.18
N PHE A 67 -12.38 9.68 -11.35
CA PHE A 67 -12.49 8.75 -10.23
C PHE A 67 -11.30 8.91 -9.28
N SER A 68 -11.56 8.66 -8.01
CA SER A 68 -10.49 8.54 -7.04
C SER A 68 -9.53 7.41 -7.45
N ARG A 69 -8.28 7.52 -7.03
CA ARG A 69 -7.27 6.49 -7.29
C ARG A 69 -7.73 5.11 -6.78
N GLN A 70 -8.42 5.07 -5.64
CA GLN A 70 -8.86 3.82 -5.04
C GLN A 70 -9.99 3.15 -5.85
N GLU A 71 -10.94 3.93 -6.35
CA GLU A 71 -12.00 3.41 -7.25
C GLU A 71 -11.41 2.82 -8.54
N LYS A 72 -10.43 3.49 -9.15
CA LYS A 72 -9.76 2.97 -10.34
C LYS A 72 -9.06 1.64 -10.08
N LEU A 73 -8.39 1.50 -8.93
CA LEU A 73 -7.70 0.28 -8.54
C LEU A 73 -8.69 -0.86 -8.23
N ASN A 74 -9.82 -0.53 -7.60
CA ASN A 74 -10.88 -1.51 -7.33
C ASN A 74 -11.46 -2.06 -8.65
N TRP A 75 -11.72 -1.21 -9.65
CA TRP A 75 -12.18 -1.67 -10.96
C TRP A 75 -11.13 -2.46 -11.72
N GLU A 76 -9.84 -2.11 -11.62
CA GLU A 76 -8.78 -2.95 -12.18
C GLU A 76 -8.78 -4.34 -11.55
N LYS A 77 -8.90 -4.41 -10.22
CA LYS A 77 -8.99 -5.68 -9.49
C LYS A 77 -10.24 -6.47 -9.85
N GLU A 78 -11.39 -5.82 -9.97
CA GLU A 78 -12.67 -6.46 -10.31
C GLU A 78 -12.68 -6.99 -11.75
N LEU A 79 -12.22 -6.18 -12.71
CA LEU A 79 -12.25 -6.52 -14.15
C LEU A 79 -11.16 -7.51 -14.55
N LEU A 80 -9.96 -7.38 -13.96
CA LEU A 80 -8.77 -8.13 -14.39
C LEU A 80 -8.35 -9.20 -13.38
N GLY A 81 -8.80 -9.11 -12.12
CA GLY A 81 -8.35 -9.97 -11.02
C GLY A 81 -7.02 -9.54 -10.38
N PHE A 82 -6.32 -8.55 -10.95
CA PHE A 82 -5.03 -8.05 -10.48
C PHE A 82 -4.84 -6.56 -10.79
N TYR A 83 -3.93 -5.92 -10.05
CA TYR A 83 -3.58 -4.50 -10.25
C TYR A 83 -2.59 -4.35 -11.42
N VAL A 84 -2.95 -3.58 -12.45
CA VAL A 84 -2.08 -3.32 -13.60
C VAL A 84 -1.30 -2.03 -13.41
N SER A 85 -1.98 -0.97 -12.98
CA SER A 85 -1.40 0.37 -12.95
C SER A 85 -0.55 0.58 -11.70
N ASP A 86 -1.10 0.25 -10.52
CA ASP A 86 -0.41 0.51 -9.26
C ASP A 86 -0.86 -0.37 -8.10
N HIS A 87 0.07 -1.08 -7.45
CA HIS A 87 -0.27 -1.91 -6.30
C HIS A 87 -0.43 -1.03 -5.03
N PRO A 88 -1.51 -1.21 -4.23
CA PRO A 88 -1.73 -0.43 -3.00
C PRO A 88 -0.55 -0.39 -2.02
N LEU A 89 0.29 -1.43 -1.99
CA LEU A 89 1.47 -1.54 -1.15
C LEU A 89 2.71 -0.80 -1.69
N LYS A 90 2.70 -0.25 -2.91
CA LYS A 90 3.83 0.60 -3.36
C LYS A 90 4.06 1.81 -2.45
N SER A 91 2.99 2.33 -1.84
CA SER A 91 3.06 3.40 -0.84
C SER A 91 3.80 2.98 0.45
N ALA A 92 3.91 1.68 0.73
CA ALA A 92 4.57 1.13 1.92
C ALA A 92 6.10 0.94 1.75
N ARG A 93 6.68 1.33 0.61
CA ARG A 93 8.15 1.26 0.38
C ARG A 93 8.99 1.91 1.49
N PRO A 94 8.67 3.11 2.02
CA PRO A 94 9.42 3.70 3.13
C PRO A 94 9.37 2.83 4.39
N VAL A 95 8.23 2.20 4.65
CA VAL A 95 8.05 1.28 5.78
C VAL A 95 8.90 0.04 5.59
N ALA A 96 8.90 -0.54 4.39
CA ALA A 96 9.71 -1.71 4.07
C ALA A 96 11.22 -1.43 4.25
N GLN A 97 11.69 -0.22 3.94
CA GLN A 97 13.10 0.16 4.17
C GLN A 97 13.46 0.22 5.66
N VAL A 98 12.53 0.68 6.51
CA VAL A 98 12.76 0.80 7.95
C VAL A 98 12.62 -0.56 8.65
N LEU A 99 11.59 -1.33 8.30
CA LEU A 99 11.25 -2.58 8.98
C LEU A 99 11.92 -3.81 8.37
N SER A 100 12.42 -3.72 7.14
CA SER A 100 13.05 -4.84 6.42
C SER A 100 12.24 -6.15 6.48
N PRO A 101 10.94 -6.13 6.09
CA PRO A 101 10.11 -7.33 6.07
C PRO A 101 10.62 -8.33 5.02
N VAL A 102 10.34 -9.61 5.25
CA VAL A 102 10.57 -10.68 4.29
C VAL A 102 9.51 -10.60 3.19
N SER A 103 9.91 -10.76 1.93
CA SER A 103 8.94 -10.80 0.82
C SER A 103 8.24 -12.16 0.74
N LEU A 104 7.02 -12.18 0.23
CA LEU A 104 6.26 -13.43 0.12
C LEU A 104 6.90 -14.42 -0.87
N ALA A 105 7.62 -13.94 -1.88
CA ALA A 105 8.36 -14.80 -2.81
C ALA A 105 9.51 -15.58 -2.13
N GLU A 106 10.08 -15.06 -1.04
CA GLU A 106 11.18 -15.68 -0.31
C GLU A 106 10.70 -16.73 0.71
N LEU A 107 9.38 -16.89 0.90
CA LEU A 107 8.84 -17.83 1.90
C LEU A 107 9.25 -19.28 1.62
N ALA A 108 9.40 -19.65 0.35
CA ALA A 108 9.85 -20.98 -0.07
C ALA A 108 11.25 -21.35 0.44
N GLU A 109 12.10 -20.35 0.66
CA GLU A 109 13.47 -20.53 1.13
C GLU A 109 13.56 -20.54 2.66
N GLN A 110 12.48 -20.14 3.35
CA GLN A 110 12.44 -20.09 4.80
C GLN A 110 12.21 -21.48 5.40
N LYS A 111 12.96 -21.78 6.46
CA LYS A 111 12.78 -23.05 7.19
C LYS A 111 11.47 -23.02 7.97
N LYS A 112 10.77 -24.17 8.00
CA LYS A 112 9.62 -24.37 8.89
C LYS A 112 9.96 -23.98 10.33
N GLY A 113 9.07 -23.20 10.93
CA GLY A 113 9.19 -22.69 12.29
C GLY A 113 9.97 -21.39 12.42
N THR A 114 10.55 -20.86 11.33
CA THR A 114 11.16 -19.53 11.30
C THR A 114 10.09 -18.48 11.55
N THR A 115 10.41 -17.49 12.37
CA THR A 115 9.54 -16.36 12.64
C THR A 115 9.99 -15.15 11.84
N LEU A 116 9.07 -14.45 11.21
CA LEU A 116 9.33 -13.33 10.32
C LEU A 116 8.26 -12.24 10.45
N SER A 117 8.51 -11.11 9.81
CA SER A 117 7.50 -10.09 9.55
C SER A 117 7.37 -9.85 8.05
N ALA A 118 6.14 -9.63 7.57
CA ALA A 118 5.84 -9.35 6.18
C ALA A 118 4.90 -8.14 6.07
N ILE A 119 5.07 -7.32 5.05
CA ILE A 119 4.10 -6.28 4.69
C ILE A 119 3.19 -6.86 3.62
N VAL A 120 1.90 -6.96 3.93
CA VAL A 120 0.93 -7.64 3.07
C VAL A 120 -0.37 -6.85 2.98
N MET A 121 -1.15 -7.14 1.95
CA MET A 121 -2.53 -6.73 1.83
C MET A 121 -3.40 -7.99 1.85
N LEU A 122 -4.42 -8.00 2.70
CA LEU A 122 -5.35 -9.13 2.76
C LEU A 122 -6.25 -9.11 1.53
N THR A 123 -6.25 -10.17 0.73
CA THR A 123 -7.14 -10.31 -0.42
C THR A 123 -8.45 -11.00 -0.04
N GLU A 124 -8.41 -11.90 0.93
CA GLU A 124 -9.57 -12.64 1.41
C GLU A 124 -9.44 -13.00 2.90
N VAL A 125 -10.54 -12.94 3.63
CA VAL A 125 -10.63 -13.37 5.04
C VAL A 125 -11.81 -14.32 5.19
N LYS A 126 -11.54 -15.56 5.61
CA LYS A 126 -12.52 -16.62 5.84
C LYS A 126 -12.59 -16.96 7.33
N PRO A 127 -13.54 -16.40 8.10
CA PRO A 127 -13.77 -16.78 9.48
C PRO A 127 -14.27 -18.22 9.60
N HIS A 128 -13.77 -18.96 10.59
CA HIS A 128 -14.17 -20.33 10.90
C HIS A 128 -14.28 -20.54 12.41
N LEU A 129 -14.96 -21.61 12.80
CA LEU A 129 -14.99 -22.08 14.19
C LEU A 129 -14.13 -23.32 14.35
N THR A 130 -13.37 -23.40 15.43
CA THR A 130 -12.55 -24.57 15.72
C THR A 130 -13.43 -25.79 16.04
N LYS A 131 -13.05 -26.96 15.54
CA LYS A 131 -13.83 -28.20 15.74
C LYS A 131 -13.91 -28.65 17.20
N LYS A 132 -12.91 -28.29 18.01
CA LYS A 132 -12.76 -28.78 19.40
C LYS A 132 -13.58 -27.96 20.40
N ASN A 133 -13.53 -26.63 20.28
CA ASN A 133 -14.06 -25.71 21.30
C ASN A 133 -15.05 -24.68 20.73
N ASN A 134 -15.32 -24.71 19.41
CA ASN A 134 -16.17 -23.72 18.75
C ASN A 134 -15.67 -22.26 18.89
N GLU A 135 -14.34 -22.08 18.97
CA GLU A 135 -13.70 -20.77 19.08
C GLU A 135 -13.45 -20.18 17.68
N ARG A 136 -13.51 -18.84 17.53
CA ARG A 136 -13.31 -18.18 16.23
C ARG A 136 -11.85 -18.20 15.80
N MET A 137 -11.60 -18.54 14.54
CA MET A 137 -10.31 -18.45 13.86
C MET A 137 -10.53 -17.89 12.44
N ALA A 138 -9.48 -17.63 11.68
CA ALA A 138 -9.61 -17.30 10.27
C ALA A 138 -8.51 -17.91 9.41
N PHE A 139 -8.87 -18.30 8.19
CA PHE A 139 -7.93 -18.45 7.08
C PHE A 139 -7.91 -17.15 6.29
N VAL A 140 -6.73 -16.70 5.91
CA VAL A 140 -6.55 -15.45 5.16
C VAL A 140 -5.72 -15.72 3.91
N GLN A 141 -6.09 -15.06 2.83
CA GLN A 141 -5.24 -14.91 1.66
C GLN A 141 -4.64 -13.51 1.67
N MET A 142 -3.36 -13.41 1.34
CA MET A 142 -2.63 -12.15 1.37
C MET A 142 -1.69 -12.05 0.19
N GLU A 143 -1.40 -10.83 -0.22
CA GLU A 143 -0.45 -10.55 -1.31
C GLU A 143 0.51 -9.42 -0.95
N ASP A 144 1.68 -9.44 -1.56
CA ASP A 144 2.66 -8.36 -1.55
C ASP A 144 3.10 -8.00 -2.98
N LEU A 145 4.11 -7.14 -3.12
CA LEU A 145 4.63 -6.75 -4.44
C LEU A 145 5.31 -7.89 -5.21
N THR A 146 5.53 -9.04 -4.57
CA THR A 146 6.32 -10.16 -5.08
C THR A 146 5.51 -11.43 -5.31
N GLY A 147 4.40 -11.62 -4.58
CA GLY A 147 3.58 -12.81 -4.70
C GLY A 147 2.40 -12.87 -3.74
N GLN A 148 1.87 -14.08 -3.56
CA GLN A 148 0.71 -14.36 -2.71
C GLN A 148 1.05 -15.47 -1.71
N ALA A 149 0.39 -15.45 -0.55
CA ALA A 149 0.54 -16.46 0.49
C ALA A 149 -0.78 -16.71 1.22
N GLU A 150 -0.89 -17.89 1.82
CA GLU A 150 -1.98 -18.25 2.71
C GLU A 150 -1.54 -18.17 4.17
N GLY A 151 -2.47 -17.81 5.04
CA GLY A 151 -2.22 -17.75 6.47
C GLY A 151 -3.38 -18.23 7.32
N VAL A 152 -3.07 -18.56 8.56
CA VAL A 152 -4.02 -18.96 9.58
C VAL A 152 -3.86 -18.09 10.83
N VAL A 153 -4.99 -17.60 11.33
CA VAL A 153 -5.09 -16.84 12.58
C VAL A 153 -5.85 -17.69 13.60
N PHE A 154 -5.14 -18.26 14.58
CA PHE A 154 -5.74 -19.06 15.64
C PHE A 154 -6.50 -18.21 16.66
N PRO A 155 -7.42 -18.79 17.46
CA PRO A 155 -8.37 -18.03 18.27
C PRO A 155 -7.78 -16.97 19.20
N LYS A 156 -6.72 -17.33 19.92
CA LYS A 156 -6.01 -16.39 20.81
C LYS A 156 -5.49 -15.14 20.09
N THR A 157 -5.05 -15.28 18.84
CA THR A 157 -4.61 -14.16 18.02
C THR A 157 -5.82 -13.47 17.38
N TYR A 158 -6.78 -14.24 16.90
CA TYR A 158 -7.99 -13.73 16.26
C TYR A 158 -8.74 -12.76 17.17
N GLU A 159 -8.93 -13.08 18.45
CA GLU A 159 -9.56 -12.17 19.42
C GLU A 159 -8.87 -10.80 19.49
N LYS A 160 -7.55 -10.75 19.31
CA LYS A 160 -6.77 -9.50 19.40
C LYS A 160 -6.81 -8.67 18.14
N ILE A 161 -6.71 -9.31 16.98
CA ILE A 161 -6.52 -8.62 15.70
C ILE A 161 -7.74 -8.69 14.78
N SER A 162 -8.85 -9.29 15.20
CA SER A 162 -10.05 -9.50 14.37
C SER A 162 -10.59 -8.23 13.73
N SER A 163 -10.47 -7.08 14.39
CA SER A 163 -10.87 -5.78 13.83
C SER A 163 -10.03 -5.35 12.61
N LEU A 164 -8.82 -5.89 12.47
CA LEU A 164 -7.89 -5.60 11.37
C LEU A 164 -8.08 -6.57 10.18
N LEU A 165 -8.70 -7.73 10.41
CA LEU A 165 -8.86 -8.79 9.41
C LEU A 165 -10.03 -8.50 8.47
N GLN A 166 -9.79 -7.63 7.50
CA GLN A 166 -10.74 -7.28 6.44
C GLN A 166 -10.05 -7.39 5.09
N ALA A 167 -10.82 -7.65 4.03
CA ALA A 167 -10.29 -7.55 2.67
C ALA A 167 -9.78 -6.12 2.43
N ASP A 168 -8.71 -6.02 1.64
CA ASP A 168 -7.98 -4.80 1.31
C ASP A 168 -7.25 -4.11 2.49
N SER A 169 -7.30 -4.68 3.69
CA SER A 169 -6.49 -4.22 4.82
C SER A 169 -5.00 -4.36 4.50
N ARG A 170 -4.27 -3.24 4.61
CA ARG A 170 -2.81 -3.20 4.48
C ARG A 170 -2.17 -3.35 5.85
N LEU A 171 -1.46 -4.43 6.05
CA LEU A 171 -0.93 -4.81 7.36
C LEU A 171 0.58 -5.06 7.29
N ILE A 172 1.26 -4.76 8.39
CA ILE A 172 2.43 -5.56 8.75
C ILE A 172 1.95 -6.72 9.62
N ILE A 173 2.39 -7.93 9.29
CA ILE A 173 2.11 -9.13 10.07
C ILE A 173 3.40 -9.66 10.68
N TRP A 174 3.30 -10.24 11.87
CA TRP A 174 4.32 -11.10 12.45
C TRP A 174 3.79 -12.51 12.42
N ALA A 175 4.57 -13.40 11.82
CA ALA A 175 4.13 -14.75 11.55
C ALA A 175 5.25 -15.77 11.71
N LYS A 176 4.83 -17.01 11.91
CA LYS A 176 5.70 -18.18 11.89
C LYS A 176 5.43 -18.99 10.64
N VAL A 177 6.51 -19.32 9.92
CA VAL A 177 6.45 -20.20 8.75
C VAL A 177 6.01 -21.58 9.21
N ASP A 178 4.97 -22.09 8.57
CA ASP A 178 4.48 -23.44 8.75
C ASP A 178 4.28 -24.10 7.40
N GLU A 179 4.10 -25.41 7.41
CA GLU A 179 3.92 -26.21 6.21
C GLU A 179 2.80 -27.20 6.47
N ARG A 180 1.81 -27.19 5.58
CA ARG A 180 0.62 -28.03 5.65
C ARG A 180 0.26 -28.51 4.24
N ASP A 181 0.03 -29.81 4.11
CA ASP A 181 -0.32 -30.45 2.83
C ASP A 181 0.68 -30.08 1.70
N GLU A 182 1.98 -30.07 2.03
CA GLU A 182 3.11 -29.70 1.16
C GLU A 182 3.07 -28.25 0.64
N LYS A 183 2.22 -27.39 1.23
CA LYS A 183 2.16 -25.96 0.96
C LYS A 183 2.66 -25.16 2.15
N ILE A 184 3.45 -24.13 1.85
CA ILE A 184 3.91 -23.18 2.86
C ILE A 184 2.76 -22.24 3.20
N GLN A 185 2.54 -22.06 4.50
CA GLN A 185 1.55 -21.15 5.04
C GLN A 185 2.16 -20.35 6.20
N LEU A 186 1.51 -19.25 6.56
CA LEU A 186 1.91 -18.42 7.69
C LEU A 186 0.95 -18.59 8.87
N ILE A 187 1.46 -18.94 10.04
CA ILE A 187 0.72 -18.80 11.30
C ILE A 187 0.90 -17.36 11.77
N ILE A 188 -0.15 -16.54 11.65
CA ILE A 188 -0.11 -15.14 12.05
C ILE A 188 -0.23 -15.06 13.58
N GLU A 189 0.77 -14.43 14.20
CA GLU A 189 0.86 -14.25 15.65
C GLU A 189 0.46 -12.83 16.08
N ASP A 190 0.61 -11.84 15.19
CA ASP A 190 0.25 -10.44 15.44
C ASP A 190 0.12 -9.67 14.11
N ALA A 191 -0.58 -8.53 14.11
CA ALA A 191 -0.74 -7.66 12.95
C ALA A 191 -1.02 -6.21 13.36
N GLU A 192 -0.55 -5.26 12.55
CA GLU A 192 -0.85 -3.83 12.70
C GLU A 192 -1.07 -3.16 11.35
N LEU A 193 -1.94 -2.13 11.31
CA LEU A 193 -2.13 -1.29 10.13
C LEU A 193 -0.85 -0.55 9.80
N ILE A 194 -0.43 -0.56 8.55
CA ILE A 194 0.83 0.07 8.13
C ILE A 194 0.79 1.58 8.41
N GLU A 195 -0.38 2.19 8.28
CA GLU A 195 -0.65 3.61 8.53
C GLU A 195 -0.57 3.98 10.02
N SER A 196 -0.81 2.99 10.90
CA SER A 196 -0.72 3.18 12.34
C SER A 196 0.71 3.06 12.88
N LEU A 197 1.64 2.56 12.07
CA LEU A 197 3.00 2.33 12.50
C LEU A 197 3.69 3.62 12.91
N ARG A 198 4.41 3.51 14.01
CA ARG A 198 5.19 4.59 14.61
C ARG A 198 6.66 4.22 14.66
N THR A 199 7.53 5.21 14.77
CA THR A 199 8.95 5.04 15.03
C THR A 199 9.36 5.99 16.14
N VAL A 200 10.33 5.58 16.95
CA VAL A 200 10.99 6.45 17.90
C VAL A 200 12.15 7.13 17.19
N VAL A 201 12.15 8.46 17.18
CA VAL A 201 13.22 9.27 16.63
C VAL A 201 13.96 9.92 17.79
N VAL A 202 15.27 9.73 17.86
CA VAL A 202 16.16 10.37 18.82
C VAL A 202 16.96 11.43 18.07
N GLU A 203 16.92 12.67 18.53
CA GLU A 203 17.67 13.78 17.95
C GLU A 203 18.95 13.96 18.76
N LEU A 204 20.09 13.90 18.07
CA LEU A 204 21.42 14.00 18.65
C LEU A 204 22.19 15.10 17.95
N THR A 205 22.89 15.91 18.72
CA THR A 205 23.92 16.81 18.23
C THR A 205 25.25 16.05 18.08
N PRO A 206 26.18 16.51 17.22
CA PRO A 206 27.50 15.88 17.09
C PRO A 206 28.27 15.75 18.41
N GLN A 207 28.03 16.67 19.36
CA GLN A 207 28.68 16.67 20.68
C GLN A 207 28.12 15.58 21.60
N GLU A 208 26.86 15.18 21.40
CA GLU A 208 26.20 14.14 22.19
C GLU A 208 26.55 12.72 21.73
N VAL A 209 27.13 12.57 20.53
CA VAL A 209 27.59 11.28 19.99
C VAL A 209 28.90 10.85 20.66
N THR A 210 28.82 10.56 21.96
CA THR A 210 29.92 10.03 22.76
C THR A 210 29.68 8.56 23.10
N THR A 211 30.75 7.81 23.40
CA THR A 211 30.63 6.40 23.79
C THR A 211 29.72 6.21 25.01
N ASN A 212 29.78 7.12 25.99
CA ASN A 212 28.97 7.04 27.20
C ASN A 212 27.47 7.22 26.89
N ASN A 213 27.12 8.29 26.17
CA ASN A 213 25.73 8.56 25.80
C ASN A 213 25.16 7.46 24.90
N LEU A 214 25.94 6.96 23.93
CA LEU A 214 25.50 5.86 23.07
C LEU A 214 25.27 4.56 23.85
N ASN A 215 26.10 4.27 24.86
CA ASN A 215 25.91 3.11 25.72
C ASN A 215 24.68 3.25 26.61
N GLN A 216 24.46 4.43 27.18
CA GLN A 216 23.26 4.74 27.96
C GLN A 216 21.99 4.63 27.10
N LEU A 217 22.00 5.22 25.90
CA LEU A 217 20.91 5.12 24.93
C LEU A 217 20.61 3.68 24.58
N LYS A 218 21.63 2.90 24.20
CA LYS A 218 21.49 1.45 23.90
C LYS A 218 20.91 0.67 25.08
N SER A 219 21.34 0.98 26.31
CA SER A 219 20.83 0.33 27.52
C SER A 219 19.34 0.62 27.75
N ILE A 220 18.92 1.88 27.57
CA ILE A 220 17.50 2.26 27.67
C ILE A 220 16.69 1.52 26.59
N LEU A 221 17.13 1.56 25.33
CA LEU A 221 16.44 0.89 24.23
C LEU A 221 16.34 -0.63 24.47
N GLN A 222 17.41 -1.28 24.95
CA GLN A 222 17.38 -2.70 25.27
C GLN A 222 16.45 -3.04 26.45
N LYS A 223 16.36 -2.17 27.45
CA LYS A 223 15.44 -2.34 28.59
C LYS A 223 13.98 -2.25 28.16
N HIS A 224 13.70 -1.43 27.16
CA HIS A 224 12.36 -1.25 26.57
C HIS A 224 12.13 -2.10 25.30
N SER A 225 13.14 -2.85 24.88
CA SER A 225 13.02 -3.89 23.87
C SER A 225 12.27 -5.06 24.48
N GLY A 226 11.08 -5.33 23.97
CA GLY A 226 10.30 -6.51 24.38
C GLY A 226 11.02 -7.82 24.01
N LYS A 227 10.48 -8.95 24.48
CA LYS A 227 10.94 -10.28 24.04
C LYS A 227 10.19 -10.67 22.75
N LYS A 228 10.85 -11.38 21.82
CA LYS A 228 10.24 -11.87 20.55
C LYS A 228 9.62 -10.73 19.70
N HIS A 229 8.50 -10.97 19.01
CA HIS A 229 7.71 -10.05 18.18
C HIS A 229 7.08 -8.86 18.93
N GLN A 230 7.40 -8.67 20.21
CA GLN A 230 6.92 -7.52 20.98
C GLN A 230 7.68 -6.25 20.62
N ALA A 231 8.92 -6.35 20.15
CA ALA A 231 9.68 -5.21 19.65
C ALA A 231 9.18 -4.85 18.24
N LYS A 232 8.18 -3.98 18.17
CA LYS A 232 7.48 -3.61 16.92
C LYS A 232 7.91 -2.27 16.36
N PHE A 233 8.38 -1.36 17.23
CA PHE A 233 8.63 0.02 16.86
C PHE A 233 10.13 0.24 16.58
N PRO A 234 10.51 0.55 15.33
CA PRO A 234 11.88 0.82 14.99
C PRO A 234 12.36 2.12 15.63
N VAL A 235 13.66 2.19 15.92
CA VAL A 235 14.30 3.37 16.48
C VAL A 235 15.27 3.94 15.45
N LEU A 236 15.16 5.26 15.23
CA LEU A 236 16.01 6.04 14.36
C LEU A 236 16.71 7.11 15.19
N ALA A 237 17.98 7.37 14.91
CA ALA A 237 18.67 8.57 15.35
C ALA A 237 18.83 9.54 14.18
N THR A 238 18.69 10.82 14.47
CA THR A 238 19.09 11.91 13.58
C THR A 238 20.26 12.63 14.22
N ILE A 239 21.36 12.76 13.50
CA ILE A 239 22.51 13.56 13.93
C ILE A 239 22.42 14.89 13.18
N ALA A 240 22.07 15.94 13.90
CA ALA A 240 21.86 17.29 13.36
C ALA A 240 23.18 18.08 13.42
N ALA A 241 23.96 18.06 12.34
CA ALA A 241 25.10 18.96 12.17
C ALA A 241 24.65 20.27 11.49
N PRO A 242 25.35 21.40 11.67
CA PRO A 242 24.94 22.72 11.17
C PRO A 242 24.61 22.80 9.67
N GLN A 243 25.09 21.87 8.84
CA GLN A 243 24.81 21.82 7.40
C GLN A 243 24.37 20.44 6.88
N GLN A 244 24.21 19.43 7.75
CA GLN A 244 23.87 18.08 7.32
C GLN A 244 23.10 17.32 8.40
N TYR A 245 22.01 16.66 7.99
CA TYR A 245 21.35 15.65 8.80
C TYR A 245 21.83 14.26 8.38
N GLN A 246 22.31 13.48 9.34
CA GLN A 246 22.57 12.06 9.13
C GLN A 246 21.50 11.22 9.83
N PHE A 247 20.89 10.31 9.09
CA PHE A 247 19.95 9.34 9.63
C PHE A 247 20.68 8.04 9.95
N VAL A 248 20.57 7.59 11.20
CA VAL A 248 21.13 6.32 11.66
C VAL A 248 19.98 5.42 12.09
N ARG A 249 19.82 4.29 11.40
CA ARG A 249 18.84 3.26 11.79
C ARG A 249 19.48 2.34 12.82
N PHE A 250 18.83 2.16 13.96
CA PHE A 250 19.26 1.15 14.92
C PHE A 250 18.87 -0.25 14.46
N ASP A 251 19.71 -1.23 14.79
CA ASP A 251 19.47 -2.65 14.56
C ASP A 251 18.17 -3.13 15.24
N SER A 252 17.56 -4.21 14.72
CA SER A 252 16.29 -4.75 15.22
C SER A 252 16.32 -5.12 16.70
N LYS A 253 17.48 -5.44 17.27
CA LYS A 253 17.65 -5.69 18.72
C LYS A 253 17.44 -4.46 19.62
N TYR A 254 17.32 -3.27 19.04
CA TYR A 254 17.03 -2.02 19.75
C TYR A 254 15.63 -1.48 19.45
N TRP A 255 14.81 -2.24 18.72
CA TRP A 255 13.41 -1.89 18.54
C TRP A 255 12.68 -2.02 19.87
N VAL A 256 11.65 -1.21 20.04
CA VAL A 256 10.98 -1.09 21.33
C VAL A 256 9.54 -1.58 21.26
N GLN A 257 9.03 -2.00 22.42
CA GLN A 257 7.68 -2.54 22.52
C GLN A 257 6.62 -1.44 22.55
N ASP A 258 6.92 -0.31 23.18
CA ASP A 258 5.99 0.79 23.31
C ASP A 258 6.75 2.09 23.01
N HIS A 259 6.38 2.75 21.92
CA HIS A 259 7.04 3.96 21.48
C HIS A 259 6.88 5.12 22.49
N GLN A 260 5.76 5.21 23.19
CA GLN A 260 5.45 6.32 24.08
C GLN A 260 6.20 6.18 25.41
N VAL A 261 6.17 4.99 26.00
CA VAL A 261 6.92 4.67 27.22
C VAL A 261 8.42 4.86 26.98
N THR A 262 8.91 4.41 25.83
CA THR A 262 10.33 4.58 25.46
C THR A 262 10.71 6.04 25.31
N VAL A 263 9.92 6.83 24.58
CA VAL A 263 10.18 8.28 24.42
C VAL A 263 10.23 8.98 25.78
N ASN A 264 9.31 8.66 26.68
CA ASN A 264 9.29 9.24 28.03
C ASN A 264 10.57 8.86 28.82
N ALA A 265 11.02 7.61 28.74
CA ALA A 265 12.25 7.15 29.40
C ALA A 265 13.52 7.81 28.82
N LEU A 266 13.56 8.03 27.50
CA LEU A 266 14.64 8.73 26.82
C LEU A 266 14.73 10.20 27.26
N LYS A 267 13.58 10.90 27.27
CA LYS A 267 13.49 12.29 27.76
C LYS A 267 13.91 12.43 29.22
N ALA A 268 13.46 11.51 30.07
CA ALA A 268 13.86 11.48 31.48
C ALA A 268 15.38 11.28 31.68
N SER A 269 16.05 10.70 30.68
CA SER A 269 17.50 10.47 30.66
C SER A 269 18.29 11.57 29.95
N GLY A 270 17.63 12.66 29.54
CA GLY A 270 18.26 13.82 28.90
C GLY A 270 18.37 13.76 27.38
N PHE A 271 17.79 12.74 26.72
CA PHE A 271 17.77 12.67 25.25
C PHE A 271 16.56 13.40 24.68
N ASP A 272 16.76 14.16 23.60
CA ASP A 272 15.63 14.62 22.79
C ASP A 272 15.10 13.47 21.95
N ALA A 273 13.84 13.10 22.17
CA ALA A 273 13.20 11.97 21.51
C ALA A 273 11.73 12.24 21.26
N ARG A 274 11.21 11.72 20.16
CA ARG A 274 9.80 11.83 19.80
C ARG A 274 9.31 10.62 19.03
N THR A 275 7.99 10.46 19.01
CA THR A 275 7.34 9.50 18.12
C THR A 275 7.00 10.18 16.79
N ALA A 276 7.26 9.48 15.68
CA ALA A 276 6.88 9.91 14.34
C ALA A 276 6.14 8.78 13.60
N PRO A 277 5.24 9.09 12.64
CA PRO A 277 4.68 8.09 11.75
C PRO A 277 5.77 7.59 10.79
N VAL A 278 5.72 6.30 10.43
CA VAL A 278 6.69 5.71 9.47
C VAL A 278 6.34 6.10 8.03
N ILE A 279 5.05 6.20 7.71
CA ILE A 279 4.56 6.78 6.45
C ILE A 279 4.30 8.27 6.68
N ARG A 280 4.91 9.13 5.86
CA ARG A 280 4.45 10.52 5.73
C ARG A 280 3.21 10.51 4.86
N SER A 281 2.06 10.83 5.46
CA SER A 281 0.79 11.08 4.76
C SER A 281 0.91 12.26 3.81
#